data_AF-A0A8K0UB59-F1
#
_entry.id   AF-A0A8K0UB59-F1
#
_cell.length_a   1.000
_cell.length_b   1.000
_cell.length_c   1.000
_cell.angle_alpha   90.00
_cell.angle_beta   90.00
_cell.angle_gamma   90.00
#
_symmetry.space_group_name_H-M   'P 1'
#
loop_
_entity.id
_entity.type
_entity.pdbx_description
1 polymer ?
#
loop_
_entity_poly.entity_id
_entity_poly.type
_entity_poly.pdbx_seq_one_letter_code
_entity_poly.pdbx_strand_id
1 'polypeptide(L)'
;MGTLISFHTPGSGITIYVLQAGPQGMSASLSIDGGTATTATLSAPPAPQYNIPHVTLFSVQNMPSGTHTATMTVLDWNGGFSGMMLDYIDVNQADVSSPSPSPSPSPSPAPASPSPTPTSAAPPPPSSPSPSPSTAPSPSLAGTGSSSASAASSAPSSGTGTSVPTSSGGPAVVSIQSSQASTAAGPGATSDNGNGASTSSTSGGKK
;
A
#
# COMPACT_ATOMS: atom_id res chain seq x y z
N MET A 1 10.42 -9.77 13.24
CA MET A 1 10.95 -8.57 12.52
C MET A 1 11.51 -9.07 11.22
N GLY A 2 11.04 -8.54 10.10
CA GLY A 2 11.43 -9.04 8.78
C GLY A 2 12.80 -8.53 8.34
N THR A 3 13.51 -9.33 7.55
CA THR A 3 14.76 -8.90 6.87
C THR A 3 14.39 -8.02 5.69
N LEU A 4 14.96 -6.82 5.60
CA LEU A 4 14.73 -5.90 4.48
C LEU A 4 15.83 -6.05 3.43
N ILE A 5 15.43 -6.14 2.17
CA ILE A 5 16.30 -6.25 1.02
C ILE A 5 15.88 -5.20 -0.01
N SER A 6 16.81 -4.38 -0.48
CA SER A 6 16.54 -3.31 -1.44
C SER A 6 17.41 -3.48 -2.68
N PHE A 7 16.78 -3.33 -3.84
CA PHE A 7 17.42 -3.44 -5.15
C PHE A 7 17.07 -2.22 -5.99
N HIS A 8 18.02 -1.80 -6.83
CA HIS A 8 17.80 -0.78 -7.84
C HIS A 8 17.94 -1.44 -9.21
N THR A 9 16.90 -1.37 -10.03
CA THR A 9 16.85 -2.08 -11.31
C THR A 9 16.42 -1.13 -12.43
N PRO A 10 17.20 -1.02 -13.52
CA PRO A 10 16.77 -0.30 -14.71
C PRO A 10 15.86 -1.18 -15.58
N GLY A 11 14.65 -0.73 -15.89
CA GLY A 11 13.75 -1.46 -16.77
C GLY A 11 12.30 -1.01 -16.67
N SER A 12 11.41 -1.89 -17.12
CA SER A 12 9.96 -1.76 -17.08
C SER A 12 9.27 -2.97 -16.44
N GLY A 13 10.05 -3.92 -15.91
CA GLY A 13 9.54 -5.06 -15.17
C GLY A 13 10.62 -5.75 -14.35
N ILE A 14 10.22 -6.42 -13.28
CA ILE A 14 11.07 -7.21 -12.38
C ILE A 14 10.35 -8.52 -12.07
N THR A 15 11.03 -9.64 -12.24
CA THR A 15 10.57 -10.95 -11.76
C THR A 15 11.58 -11.48 -10.75
N ILE A 16 11.12 -11.80 -9.55
CA ILE A 16 11.95 -12.31 -8.45
C ILE A 16 11.75 -13.81 -8.37
N TYR A 17 12.84 -14.56 -8.54
CA TYR A 17 12.88 -16.00 -8.37
C TYR A 17 13.56 -16.35 -7.05
N VAL A 18 13.03 -17.38 -6.41
CA VAL A 18 13.52 -17.89 -5.13
C VAL A 18 13.76 -19.39 -5.22
N LEU A 19 14.70 -19.84 -4.41
CA LEU A 19 14.93 -21.24 -4.13
C LEU A 19 14.07 -21.62 -2.92
N GLN A 20 13.14 -22.55 -3.09
CA GLN A 20 12.45 -23.17 -1.96
C GLN A 20 13.36 -24.25 -1.38
N ALA A 21 13.89 -24.07 -0.17
CA ALA A 21 14.77 -25.05 0.46
C ALA A 21 14.29 -25.47 1.86
N GLY A 22 14.32 -26.78 2.11
CA GLY A 22 13.95 -27.39 3.38
C GLY A 22 12.44 -27.51 3.60
N PRO A 23 12.01 -27.94 4.79
CA PRO A 23 10.61 -28.20 5.11
C PRO A 23 9.80 -26.93 5.44
N GLN A 24 10.37 -25.73 5.25
CA GLN A 24 9.74 -24.47 5.60
C GLN A 24 9.21 -23.75 4.36
N GLY A 25 8.03 -23.13 4.50
CA GLY A 25 7.52 -22.20 3.51
C GLY A 25 8.15 -20.81 3.64
N MET A 26 7.65 -19.88 2.84
CA MET A 26 8.17 -18.53 2.73
C MET A 26 7.04 -17.52 2.70
N SER A 27 7.29 -16.35 3.28
CA SER A 27 6.42 -15.18 3.21
C SER A 27 7.27 -13.95 2.95
N ALA A 28 6.79 -13.05 2.11
CA ALA A 28 7.50 -11.84 1.72
C ALA A 28 6.52 -10.76 1.30
N SER A 29 6.91 -9.50 1.46
CA SER A 29 6.22 -8.38 0.83
C SER A 29 7.15 -7.59 -0.07
N LEU A 30 6.67 -7.11 -1.21
CA LEU A 30 7.40 -6.29 -2.16
C LEU A 30 6.67 -4.96 -2.39
N SER A 31 7.38 -3.84 -2.28
CA SER A 31 6.94 -2.54 -2.81
C SER A 31 7.91 -2.04 -3.87
N ILE A 32 7.38 -1.34 -4.87
CA ILE A 32 8.16 -0.65 -5.90
C ILE A 32 8.01 0.85 -5.70
N ASP A 33 9.13 1.59 -5.72
CA ASP A 33 9.20 3.06 -5.64
C ASP A 33 8.45 3.66 -4.45
N GLY A 34 8.44 2.95 -3.32
CA GLY A 34 7.71 3.37 -2.11
C GLY A 34 6.18 3.21 -2.21
N GLY A 35 5.68 2.55 -3.26
CA GLY A 35 4.28 2.22 -3.43
C GLY A 35 3.75 1.21 -2.41
N THR A 36 2.50 0.79 -2.60
CA THR A 36 1.85 -0.18 -1.70
C THR A 36 2.54 -1.53 -1.78
N ALA A 37 2.88 -2.10 -0.63
CA ALA A 37 3.51 -3.41 -0.56
C ALA A 37 2.50 -4.53 -0.86
N THR A 38 2.90 -5.46 -1.71
CA THR A 38 2.13 -6.68 -2.03
C THR A 38 2.79 -7.87 -1.37
N THR A 39 2.02 -8.72 -0.69
CA THR A 39 2.54 -9.91 0.00
C THR A 39 2.36 -11.16 -0.85
N ALA A 40 3.38 -12.00 -0.88
CA ALA A 40 3.35 -13.33 -1.50
C ALA A 40 3.84 -14.38 -0.51
N THR A 41 3.24 -15.57 -0.60
CA THR A 41 3.61 -16.72 0.21
C THR A 41 3.78 -17.95 -0.67
N LEU A 42 4.79 -18.76 -0.38
CA LEU A 42 5.01 -20.05 -0.99
C LEU A 42 5.02 -21.12 0.10
N SER A 43 4.26 -22.20 -0.09
CA SER A 43 4.24 -23.35 0.83
C SER A 43 5.58 -24.08 0.80
N ALA A 44 5.91 -24.79 1.89
CA ALA A 44 7.11 -25.63 1.94
C ALA A 44 7.15 -26.62 0.75
N PRO A 45 8.31 -26.82 0.11
CA PRO A 45 8.44 -27.81 -0.95
C PRO A 45 8.18 -29.23 -0.41
N PRO A 46 7.47 -30.09 -1.16
CA PRO A 46 7.11 -31.43 -0.69
C PRO A 46 8.33 -32.36 -0.57
N ALA A 47 8.22 -33.33 0.33
CA ALA A 47 9.16 -34.43 0.45
C ALA A 47 9.12 -35.34 -0.81
N PRO A 48 10.23 -36.01 -1.18
CA PRO A 48 11.53 -36.03 -0.50
C PRO A 48 12.49 -34.92 -0.93
N GLN A 49 12.13 -34.17 -1.98
CA GLN A 49 13.07 -33.28 -2.66
C GLN A 49 13.43 -32.06 -1.81
N TYR A 50 12.46 -31.50 -1.05
CA TYR A 50 12.61 -30.31 -0.20
C TYR A 50 13.37 -29.15 -0.86
N ASN A 51 13.41 -29.13 -2.19
CA ASN A 51 14.22 -28.22 -2.96
C ASN A 51 13.57 -27.99 -4.33
N ILE A 52 13.09 -26.77 -4.57
CA ILE A 52 12.56 -26.35 -5.87
C ILE A 52 13.24 -25.02 -6.25
N PRO A 53 14.14 -25.01 -7.25
CA PRO A 53 14.77 -23.80 -7.76
C PRO A 53 13.86 -23.04 -8.75
N HIS A 54 14.23 -21.81 -9.09
CA HIS A 54 13.54 -21.00 -10.11
C HIS A 54 12.03 -20.77 -9.86
N VAL A 55 11.59 -20.65 -8.60
CA VAL A 55 10.18 -20.40 -8.30
C VAL A 55 9.90 -18.91 -8.29
N THR A 56 8.96 -18.44 -9.11
CA THR A 56 8.54 -17.04 -9.13
C THR A 56 7.82 -16.68 -7.84
N LEU A 57 8.34 -15.70 -7.11
CA LEU A 57 7.68 -15.15 -5.93
C LEU A 57 6.88 -13.88 -6.28
N PHE A 58 7.47 -13.01 -7.08
CA PHE A 58 6.84 -11.78 -7.58
C PHE A 58 7.13 -11.61 -9.06
N SER A 59 6.14 -11.16 -9.82
CA SER A 59 6.35 -10.61 -11.16
C SER A 59 5.62 -9.28 -11.29
N VAL A 60 6.37 -8.22 -11.51
CA VAL A 60 5.85 -6.87 -11.74
C VAL A 60 6.25 -6.46 -13.14
N GLN A 61 5.28 -6.12 -13.99
CA GLN A 61 5.51 -5.78 -15.39
C GLN A 61 4.82 -4.46 -15.74
N ASN A 62 5.15 -3.91 -16.91
CA ASN A 62 4.55 -2.71 -17.49
C ASN A 62 4.73 -1.44 -16.63
N MET A 63 5.83 -1.37 -15.89
CA MET A 63 6.25 -0.12 -15.23
C MET A 63 6.82 0.84 -16.27
N PRO A 64 6.64 2.17 -16.12
CA PRO A 64 7.28 3.14 -17.00
C PRO A 64 8.80 2.93 -17.03
N SER A 65 9.41 2.90 -18.22
CA SER A 65 10.85 2.62 -18.35
C SER A 65 11.67 3.61 -17.52
N GLY A 66 12.49 3.08 -16.62
CA GLY A 66 13.33 3.88 -15.75
C GLY A 66 14.08 3.05 -14.72
N THR A 67 14.73 3.73 -13.78
CA THR A 67 15.30 3.08 -12.61
C THR A 67 14.23 2.99 -11.53
N HIS A 68 13.95 1.78 -11.08
CA HIS A 68 13.02 1.51 -9.99
C HIS A 68 13.76 1.05 -8.74
N THR A 69 13.22 1.40 -7.57
CA THR A 69 13.66 0.87 -6.28
C THR A 69 12.66 -0.18 -5.80
N ALA A 70 13.08 -1.44 -5.82
CA ALA A 70 12.32 -2.55 -5.25
C ALA A 70 12.72 -2.75 -3.79
N THR A 71 11.75 -2.68 -2.87
CA THR A 71 11.95 -2.95 -1.44
C THR A 71 11.18 -4.21 -1.07
N MET A 72 11.92 -5.28 -0.76
CA MET A 72 11.37 -6.54 -0.30
C MET A 72 11.58 -6.69 1.20
N THR A 73 10.57 -7.14 1.93
CA THR A 73 10.66 -7.54 3.33
C THR A 73 10.35 -9.02 3.44
N VAL A 74 11.30 -9.80 3.94
CA VAL A 74 11.09 -11.21 4.29
C VAL A 74 10.25 -11.24 5.56
N LEU A 75 9.08 -11.86 5.49
CA LEU A 75 8.13 -11.95 6.60
C LEU A 75 8.25 -13.32 7.27
N ASP A 76 7.75 -13.43 8.50
CA ASP A 76 7.64 -14.71 9.18
C ASP A 76 6.64 -15.61 8.42
N TRP A 77 6.95 -16.91 8.31
CA TRP A 77 6.05 -17.90 7.74
C TRP A 77 5.33 -18.65 8.86
N ASN A 78 4.00 -18.51 8.93
CA ASN A 78 3.16 -19.12 9.96
C ASN A 78 3.64 -18.85 11.41
N GLY A 79 4.15 -17.64 11.67
CA GLY A 79 4.70 -17.25 12.97
C GLY A 79 6.11 -17.77 13.28
N GLY A 80 6.73 -18.49 12.34
CA GLY A 80 8.12 -18.94 12.40
C GLY A 80 9.02 -18.34 11.33
N PHE A 81 10.24 -18.84 11.24
CA PHE A 81 11.21 -18.42 10.22
C PHE A 81 10.71 -18.74 8.80
N SER A 82 10.89 -17.78 7.89
CA SER A 82 10.65 -17.97 6.45
C SER A 82 11.90 -18.54 5.78
N GLY A 83 11.75 -19.66 5.07
CA GLY A 83 12.82 -20.36 4.36
C GLY A 83 13.36 -19.65 3.11
N MET A 84 13.22 -18.32 3.02
CA MET A 84 13.54 -17.58 1.82
C MET A 84 15.03 -17.64 1.48
N MET A 85 15.31 -18.14 0.28
CA MET A 85 16.60 -18.01 -0.38
C MET A 85 16.37 -17.34 -1.73
N LEU A 86 17.01 -16.20 -1.95
CA LEU A 86 16.99 -15.54 -3.26
C LEU A 86 17.78 -16.41 -4.25
N ASP A 87 17.19 -16.64 -5.43
CA ASP A 87 17.86 -17.35 -6.52
C ASP A 87 18.47 -16.30 -7.47
N TYR A 88 17.62 -15.63 -8.25
CA TYR A 88 18.01 -14.51 -9.12
C TYR A 88 16.82 -13.59 -9.38
N ILE A 89 17.11 -12.45 -10.00
CA ILE A 89 16.13 -11.44 -10.40
C ILE A 89 16.28 -11.23 -11.90
N ASP A 90 15.19 -11.39 -12.64
CA ASP A 90 15.10 -11.01 -14.04
C ASP A 90 14.52 -9.60 -14.16
N VAL A 91 15.13 -8.80 -15.01
CA VAL A 91 14.69 -7.43 -15.29
C VAL A 91 14.26 -7.34 -16.74
N ASN A 92 13.02 -6.92 -16.96
CA ASN A 92 12.48 -6.67 -18.29
C ASN A 92 12.81 -5.23 -18.72
N GLN A 93 13.34 -5.06 -19.94
CA GLN A 93 13.76 -3.76 -20.48
C GLN A 93 12.93 -3.35 -21.72
N ALA A 94 11.62 -3.55 -21.69
CA ALA A 94 10.75 -2.98 -22.71
C ALA A 94 10.65 -1.45 -22.57
N ASP A 95 10.52 -0.74 -23.70
CA ASP A 95 10.13 0.67 -23.73
C ASP A 95 8.63 0.78 -23.39
N VAL A 96 8.35 1.29 -22.19
CA VAL A 96 7.01 1.54 -21.67
C VAL A 96 6.93 3.02 -21.34
N SER A 97 6.15 3.75 -22.10
CA SER A 97 5.99 5.19 -21.90
C SER A 97 5.29 5.49 -20.58
N SER A 98 5.71 6.57 -19.92
CA SER A 98 4.94 7.12 -18.80
C SER A 98 3.60 7.67 -19.30
N PRO A 99 2.52 7.59 -18.48
CA PRO A 99 1.28 8.28 -18.81
C PRO A 99 1.55 9.78 -19.00
N SER A 100 0.92 10.40 -20.00
CA SER A 100 0.90 11.86 -20.09
C SER A 100 0.18 12.42 -18.86
N PRO A 101 0.68 13.50 -18.24
CA PRO A 101 -0.09 14.20 -17.22
C PRO A 101 -1.43 14.65 -17.81
N SER A 102 -2.51 14.46 -17.04
CA SER A 102 -3.82 14.99 -17.42
C SER A 102 -3.74 16.52 -17.49
N PRO A 103 -4.37 17.18 -18.48
CA PRO A 103 -4.42 18.63 -18.51
C PRO A 103 -5.05 19.16 -17.22
N SER A 104 -4.43 20.20 -16.66
CA SER A 104 -4.99 20.94 -15.52
C SER A 104 -6.34 21.54 -15.92
N PRO A 105 -7.37 21.54 -15.05
CA PRO A 105 -8.64 22.18 -15.36
C PRO A 105 -8.43 23.67 -15.67
N SER A 106 -9.01 24.13 -16.78
CA SER A 106 -9.04 25.55 -17.12
C SER A 106 -9.77 26.33 -16.02
N PRO A 107 -9.27 27.50 -15.57
CA PRO A 107 -9.97 28.31 -14.58
C PRO A 107 -11.39 28.64 -15.06
N SER A 108 -12.38 28.38 -14.20
CA SER A 108 -13.77 28.77 -14.44
C SER A 108 -13.85 30.30 -14.59
N PRO A 109 -14.62 30.83 -15.58
CA PRO A 109 -14.84 32.26 -15.70
C PRO A 109 -15.36 32.87 -14.40
N ALA A 110 -14.79 34.01 -14.01
CA ALA A 110 -15.24 34.76 -12.83
C ALA A 110 -16.72 35.17 -13.01
N PRO A 111 -17.54 35.12 -11.94
CA PRO A 111 -18.93 35.60 -11.99
C PRO A 111 -18.99 37.04 -12.50
N ALA A 112 -19.92 37.32 -13.41
CA ALA A 112 -20.17 38.67 -13.90
C ALA A 112 -20.56 39.59 -12.73
N SER A 113 -19.97 40.78 -12.69
CA SER A 113 -20.27 41.82 -11.70
C SER A 113 -21.76 42.13 -11.68
N PRO A 114 -22.40 42.23 -10.49
CA PRO A 114 -23.81 42.62 -10.42
C PRO A 114 -24.01 44.03 -10.98
N SER A 115 -25.07 44.19 -11.76
CA SER A 115 -25.54 45.48 -12.27
C SER A 115 -26.04 46.35 -11.10
N PRO A 116 -25.74 47.67 -11.06
CA PRO A 116 -26.18 48.53 -9.97
C PRO A 116 -27.70 48.68 -9.93
N THR A 117 -28.26 48.44 -8.76
CA THR A 117 -29.67 48.65 -8.42
C THR A 117 -30.00 50.16 -8.50
N PRO A 118 -31.12 50.57 -9.12
CA PRO A 118 -31.51 51.97 -9.13
C PRO A 118 -31.85 52.47 -7.72
N THR A 119 -31.19 53.54 -7.29
CA THR A 119 -31.48 54.28 -6.05
C THR A 119 -32.88 54.88 -6.13
N SER A 120 -33.82 54.36 -5.33
CA SER A 120 -35.11 55.00 -5.10
C SER A 120 -34.93 56.20 -4.16
N ALA A 121 -35.41 57.37 -4.59
CA ALA A 121 -35.37 58.61 -3.83
C ALA A 121 -36.16 58.49 -2.51
N ALA A 122 -35.60 59.08 -1.45
CA ALA A 122 -36.14 59.09 -0.09
C ALA A 122 -37.37 60.01 0.05
N PRO A 123 -38.43 59.59 0.78
CA PRO A 123 -39.48 60.51 1.23
C PRO A 123 -39.04 61.33 2.47
N PRO A 124 -39.59 62.55 2.66
CA PRO A 124 -39.17 63.48 3.71
C PRO A 124 -39.65 63.07 5.13
N PRO A 125 -38.97 63.55 6.19
CA PRO A 125 -39.27 63.18 7.57
C PRO A 125 -40.54 63.88 8.11
N PRO A 126 -41.38 63.20 8.91
CA PRO A 126 -42.46 63.85 9.63
C PRO A 126 -41.99 64.53 10.93
N SER A 127 -42.62 65.67 11.22
CA SER A 127 -42.37 66.58 12.34
C SER A 127 -42.77 66.01 13.71
N SER A 128 -41.98 66.36 14.72
CA SER A 128 -42.15 66.07 16.15
C SER A 128 -43.42 66.68 16.76
N PRO A 129 -43.97 66.05 17.82
CA PRO A 129 -44.27 66.80 19.05
C PRO A 129 -43.76 66.13 20.35
N SER A 130 -43.56 66.98 21.35
CA SER A 130 -43.17 66.76 22.78
C SER A 130 -44.40 67.09 23.68
N PRO A 131 -44.45 67.03 25.05
CA PRO A 131 -43.65 66.36 26.11
C PRO A 131 -44.47 65.59 27.22
N SER A 132 -43.77 64.83 28.11
CA SER A 132 -43.98 64.53 29.58
C SER A 132 -45.32 63.91 30.13
N PRO A 133 -45.39 63.29 31.36
CA PRO A 133 -44.50 63.36 32.53
C PRO A 133 -44.17 62.05 33.32
N SER A 134 -43.24 62.26 34.27
CA SER A 134 -42.73 61.49 35.44
C SER A 134 -43.66 60.59 36.28
N THR A 135 -43.12 59.47 36.80
CA THR A 135 -43.26 59.02 38.23
C THR A 135 -42.18 57.99 38.66
N ALA A 136 -41.29 58.41 39.58
CA ALA A 136 -40.90 57.85 40.90
C ALA A 136 -40.47 56.34 41.12
N PRO A 137 -39.72 56.03 42.22
CA PRO A 137 -38.69 54.96 42.28
C PRO A 137 -39.02 53.74 43.19
N SER A 138 -38.20 52.67 43.11
CA SER A 138 -37.96 51.77 44.25
C SER A 138 -36.61 51.01 44.18
N PRO A 139 -36.02 50.59 45.34
CA PRO A 139 -34.62 50.17 45.44
C PRO A 139 -34.41 48.66 45.72
N SER A 140 -33.12 48.25 45.70
CA SER A 140 -32.52 47.05 46.32
C SER A 140 -32.66 45.73 45.53
N LEU A 141 -31.73 44.78 45.51
CA LEU A 141 -30.75 44.38 46.52
C LEU A 141 -29.58 43.60 45.85
N ALA A 142 -28.48 43.51 46.59
CA ALA A 142 -27.17 42.97 46.24
C ALA A 142 -27.11 41.50 45.72
N GLY A 143 -26.02 41.18 45.02
CA GLY A 143 -25.63 39.80 44.73
C GLY A 143 -24.34 39.66 43.91
N THR A 144 -23.22 39.99 44.55
CA THR A 144 -21.87 39.38 44.40
C THR A 144 -21.67 38.26 43.37
N GLY A 145 -20.65 38.42 42.52
CA GLY A 145 -20.09 37.31 41.74
C GLY A 145 -18.99 37.74 40.76
N SER A 146 -17.82 38.07 41.29
CA SER A 146 -16.59 38.34 40.52
C SER A 146 -16.00 37.07 39.91
N SER A 147 -15.81 37.07 38.59
CA SER A 147 -14.64 36.53 37.89
C SER A 147 -14.79 36.88 36.40
N SER A 148 -14.04 37.85 35.86
CA SER A 148 -12.72 37.65 35.23
C SER A 148 -12.72 36.44 34.28
N ALA A 149 -12.46 36.54 32.98
CA ALA A 149 -11.59 37.47 32.29
C ALA A 149 -11.89 37.50 30.77
N SER A 150 -11.58 38.66 30.18
CA SER A 150 -10.99 38.88 28.86
C SER A 150 -10.81 37.68 27.91
N ALA A 151 -11.30 37.79 26.68
CA ALA A 151 -10.50 38.34 25.56
C ALA A 151 -11.29 38.26 24.26
N ALA A 152 -11.32 39.38 23.55
CA ALA A 152 -11.74 39.47 22.16
C ALA A 152 -10.74 38.73 21.26
N SER A 153 -11.22 38.09 20.20
CA SER A 153 -10.81 38.40 18.82
C SER A 153 -11.40 37.40 17.82
N SER A 154 -12.17 37.96 16.89
CA SER A 154 -12.04 37.81 15.45
C SER A 154 -11.83 36.40 14.86
N ALA A 155 -12.83 35.97 14.08
CA ALA A 155 -12.61 35.15 12.88
C ALA A 155 -11.58 35.83 11.94
N PRO A 156 -10.82 35.10 11.09
CA PRO A 156 -11.41 34.51 9.89
C PRO A 156 -10.75 33.22 9.33
N SER A 157 -11.36 32.76 8.23
CA SER A 157 -10.78 32.08 7.05
C SER A 157 -10.38 30.60 7.10
N SER A 158 -11.23 29.79 6.46
CA SER A 158 -10.90 28.93 5.30
C SER A 158 -9.46 28.41 5.17
N GLY A 159 -9.32 27.10 5.39
CA GLY A 159 -8.15 26.30 5.05
C GLY A 159 -8.56 25.11 4.18
N THR A 160 -8.06 25.15 2.96
CA THR A 160 -8.30 24.33 1.78
C THR A 160 -7.95 22.86 1.98
N GLY A 161 -8.66 21.99 1.25
CA GLY A 161 -8.37 20.56 1.19
C GLY A 161 -7.02 20.25 0.56
N THR A 162 -6.45 19.12 0.99
CA THR A 162 -5.38 18.41 0.28
C THR A 162 -5.85 16.99 0.06
N SER A 163 -6.73 16.81 -0.94
CA SER A 163 -6.88 15.53 -1.62
C SER A 163 -5.64 15.38 -2.50
N VAL A 164 -4.74 14.49 -2.12
CA VAL A 164 -3.62 14.07 -2.97
C VAL A 164 -4.20 13.25 -4.13
N PRO A 165 -4.07 13.66 -5.40
CA PRO A 165 -4.33 12.74 -6.50
C PRO A 165 -3.12 11.81 -6.63
N THR A 166 -3.34 10.54 -6.35
CA THR A 166 -2.50 9.44 -6.80
C THR A 166 -2.36 9.53 -8.32
N SER A 167 -1.15 9.78 -8.81
CA SER A 167 -0.80 9.68 -10.22
C SER A 167 -0.82 8.21 -10.64
N SER A 168 -1.99 7.70 -11.00
CA SER A 168 -2.14 6.39 -11.62
C SER A 168 -1.72 6.48 -13.09
N GLY A 169 -0.43 6.31 -13.35
CA GLY A 169 -0.03 5.57 -14.55
C GLY A 169 -0.63 4.18 -14.48
N GLY A 170 -1.06 3.64 -15.62
CA GLY A 170 -1.76 2.35 -15.69
C GLY A 170 -1.13 1.32 -14.75
N PRO A 171 -1.95 0.54 -14.01
CA PRO A 171 -1.45 -0.19 -12.87
C PRO A 171 -0.34 -1.14 -13.30
N ALA A 172 0.86 -0.96 -12.75
CA ALA A 172 1.85 -2.02 -12.73
C ALA A 172 1.14 -3.25 -12.13
N VAL A 173 0.94 -4.29 -12.93
CA VAL A 173 0.22 -5.47 -12.47
C VAL A 173 1.23 -6.32 -11.71
N VAL A 174 1.17 -6.25 -10.39
CA VAL A 174 1.88 -7.21 -9.54
C VAL A 174 1.13 -8.53 -9.64
N SER A 175 1.63 -9.43 -10.46
CA SER A 175 1.10 -10.79 -10.55
C SER A 175 1.80 -11.66 -9.52
N ILE A 176 1.01 -12.25 -8.63
CA ILE A 176 1.46 -13.22 -7.63
C ILE A 176 1.06 -14.59 -8.18
N GLN A 177 2.02 -15.42 -8.55
CA GLN A 177 1.72 -16.77 -8.99
C GLN A 177 1.90 -17.75 -7.83
N SER A 178 0.85 -17.93 -7.03
CA SER A 178 0.78 -18.91 -5.93
C SER A 178 0.59 -20.36 -6.41
N SER A 179 0.76 -20.65 -7.70
CA SER A 179 0.35 -21.95 -8.25
C SER A 179 1.41 -23.02 -8.01
N GLN A 180 1.32 -23.71 -6.87
CA GLN A 180 1.75 -25.10 -6.83
C GLN A 180 0.56 -25.98 -7.21
N ALA A 181 0.60 -26.54 -8.42
CA ALA A 181 -0.25 -27.66 -8.80
C ALA A 181 0.15 -28.86 -7.94
N SER A 182 -0.73 -29.27 -7.03
CA SER A 182 -0.54 -30.47 -6.22
C SER A 182 -0.68 -31.71 -7.11
N THR A 183 0.41 -32.26 -7.61
CA THR A 183 0.38 -33.61 -8.19
C THR A 183 0.38 -34.62 -7.04
N ALA A 184 -0.82 -34.92 -6.53
CA ALA A 184 -1.04 -36.05 -5.65
C ALA A 184 -1.09 -37.34 -6.50
N ALA A 185 -0.07 -38.19 -6.34
CA ALA A 185 -0.12 -39.61 -6.68
C ALA A 185 0.76 -40.31 -5.64
N GLY A 186 0.34 -41.26 -4.81
CA GLY A 186 -0.89 -42.01 -4.55
C GLY A 186 -0.43 -43.13 -3.59
N PRO A 187 -1.19 -43.54 -2.56
CA PRO A 187 -0.71 -44.56 -1.62
C PRO A 187 -0.96 -45.95 -2.20
N GLY A 188 0.09 -46.76 -2.36
CA GLY A 188 -0.07 -48.21 -2.56
C GLY A 188 0.99 -48.89 -3.40
N ALA A 189 1.97 -49.51 -2.74
CA ALA A 189 2.37 -50.88 -3.04
C ALA A 189 3.05 -51.48 -1.80
N THR A 190 2.50 -52.62 -1.42
CA THR A 190 2.73 -53.44 -0.24
C THR A 190 4.11 -54.11 -0.20
N SER A 191 4.56 -54.37 1.03
CA SER A 191 5.66 -55.26 1.39
C SER A 191 5.56 -56.63 0.70
N ASP A 192 6.69 -57.17 0.25
CA ASP A 192 6.89 -58.62 0.23
C ASP A 192 8.33 -58.99 0.61
N ASN A 193 8.41 -60.05 1.40
CA ASN A 193 9.50 -60.48 2.25
C ASN A 193 10.05 -61.77 1.65
N GLY A 194 11.17 -61.68 0.94
CA GLY A 194 11.79 -62.82 0.23
C GLY A 194 13.16 -63.17 0.78
N ASN A 195 13.19 -64.03 1.79
CA ASN A 195 14.35 -64.74 2.33
C ASN A 195 14.92 -65.73 1.30
N GLY A 196 16.24 -65.69 1.01
CA GLY A 196 16.84 -66.65 0.08
C GLY A 196 18.36 -66.55 -0.13
N ALA A 197 19.10 -67.32 0.67
CA ALA A 197 20.29 -68.11 0.34
C ALA A 197 21.54 -67.49 -0.35
N SER A 198 22.65 -67.51 0.41
CA SER A 198 23.94 -68.15 0.11
C SER A 198 24.55 -68.04 -1.30
N THR A 199 25.78 -67.49 -1.40
CA THR A 199 27.01 -68.29 -1.56
C THR A 199 28.27 -67.43 -1.44
N SER A 200 29.17 -67.88 -0.57
CA SER A 200 30.60 -67.56 -0.54
C SER A 200 31.33 -68.12 -1.76
N SER A 201 32.27 -67.36 -2.32
CA SER A 201 33.33 -67.95 -3.15
C SER A 201 34.65 -67.19 -2.99
N THR A 202 35.55 -67.81 -2.21
CA THR A 202 36.98 -67.58 -2.20
C THR A 202 37.62 -68.32 -3.38
N SER A 203 38.46 -67.64 -4.15
CA SER A 203 39.48 -68.21 -5.05
C SER A 203 40.44 -67.06 -5.37
N GLY A 204 41.75 -67.07 -5.09
CA GLY A 204 42.67 -68.17 -4.88
C GLY A 204 43.20 -68.70 -6.22
N GLY A 205 44.13 -67.98 -6.86
CA GLY A 205 44.75 -68.42 -8.12
C GLY A 205 45.96 -67.57 -8.55
N LYS A 206 47.14 -68.20 -8.50
CA LYS A 206 48.49 -67.70 -8.82
C LYS A 206 48.68 -67.40 -10.32
N LYS A 207 49.53 -66.43 -10.66
CA LYS A 207 50.79 -66.61 -11.41
C LYS A 207 51.74 -65.45 -11.13
#